data_AF-A0A8J7THG7-F1
#
_entry.id   AF-A0A8J7THG7-F1
#
_cell.length_a   1.000
_cell.length_b   1.000
_cell.length_c   1.000
_cell.angle_alpha   90.00
_cell.angle_beta   90.00
_cell.angle_gamma   90.00
#
_symmetry.space_group_name_H-M   'P 1'
#
loop_
_entity.id
_entity.type
_entity.pdbx_description
1 polymer ?
#
loop_
_entity_poly.entity_id
_entity_poly.type
_entity_poly.pdbx_seq_one_letter_code
_entity_poly.pdbx_strand_id
1 'polypeptide(L)'
;MLMKRGRDNGQFLSRKFVLIEREGVLKYYTKYDAKEPKAIIRVDTINATFQPIKIGNPNGLQITFLKDYSTRNIFVYHENGKTIVDWLNAIRATQFHNLQVAFPGATDTELIPKLTRNFLKEGYMEKTGPRQTEGFKKRWFTLDQRRLMYFKDPLDAYAKGEVFIGQRDLGYKAIAGLPSSTHNNRTWQFGITIQTPDRDFLFTCETEEEQRDWLVQFQKVMDKPMSPQEFSMEAHLKHK
;
A
#
# COMPACT_ATOMS: atom_id res chain seq x y z
N MET A 1 5.53 -20.17 13.36
CA MET A 1 6.63 -19.60 12.54
C MET A 1 6.03 -19.13 11.22
N LEU A 2 6.66 -18.18 10.53
CA LEU A 2 6.30 -17.81 9.15
C LEU A 2 7.57 -17.71 8.30
N MET A 3 7.47 -18.09 7.03
CA MET A 3 8.53 -17.82 6.06
C MET A 3 8.42 -16.37 5.64
N LYS A 4 9.46 -15.57 5.91
CA LYS A 4 9.48 -14.13 5.67
C LYS A 4 10.55 -13.78 4.65
N ARG A 5 10.19 -13.01 3.62
CA ARG A 5 11.15 -12.45 2.66
C ARG A 5 12.11 -11.49 3.38
N GLY A 6 13.41 -11.66 3.15
CA GLY A 6 14.46 -10.73 3.52
C GLY A 6 14.31 -9.40 2.79
N ARG A 7 14.86 -8.32 3.37
CA ARG A 7 14.70 -6.97 2.81
C ARG A 7 15.39 -6.82 1.46
N ASP A 8 16.65 -7.25 1.38
CA ASP A 8 17.54 -6.90 0.26
C ASP A 8 18.03 -8.14 -0.51
N ASN A 9 17.95 -9.34 0.08
CA ASN A 9 18.50 -10.57 -0.51
C ASN A 9 17.46 -11.42 -1.25
N GLY A 10 16.18 -11.06 -1.18
CA GLY A 10 15.09 -11.80 -1.81
C GLY A 10 14.86 -13.24 -1.32
N GLN A 11 15.50 -13.66 -0.22
CA GLN A 11 15.33 -15.02 0.32
C GLN A 11 14.20 -15.06 1.35
N PHE A 12 13.42 -16.13 1.35
CA PHE A 12 12.48 -16.41 2.43
C PHE A 12 13.18 -17.21 3.52
N LEU A 13 13.10 -16.74 4.76
CA LEU A 13 13.68 -17.41 5.91
C LEU A 13 12.64 -17.55 7.02
N SER A 14 12.72 -18.64 7.77
CA SER A 14 11.81 -18.90 8.88
C SER A 14 12.02 -17.88 10.01
N ARG A 15 10.93 -17.24 10.44
CA ARG A 15 10.93 -16.20 11.47
C ARG A 15 9.81 -16.47 12.47
N LYS A 16 10.09 -16.18 13.75
CA LYS A 16 9.08 -16.24 14.80
C LYS A 16 8.29 -14.95 14.77
N PHE A 17 6.98 -15.06 14.62
CA PHE A 17 6.03 -13.97 14.78
C PHE A 17 5.21 -14.24 16.04
N VAL A 18 4.92 -13.19 16.78
CA VAL A 18 4.10 -13.23 18.00
C VAL A 18 3.16 -12.03 17.95
N LEU A 19 1.86 -12.29 17.86
CA LEU A 19 0.83 -11.28 18.04
C LEU A 19 0.49 -11.22 19.52
N ILE A 20 0.57 -10.04 20.12
CA ILE A 20 0.24 -9.81 21.53
C ILE A 20 -0.98 -8.90 21.54
N GLU A 21 -2.17 -9.51 21.58
CA GLU A 21 -3.45 -8.81 21.43
C GLU A 21 -3.65 -7.73 22.50
N ARG A 22 -3.32 -8.04 23.76
CA ARG A 22 -3.43 -7.10 24.90
C ARG A 22 -2.56 -5.84 24.73
N GLU A 23 -1.42 -5.98 24.05
CA GLU A 23 -0.52 -4.85 23.76
C GLU A 23 -0.84 -4.19 22.40
N GLY A 24 -1.69 -4.81 21.57
CA GLY A 24 -2.00 -4.35 20.22
C GLY A 24 -0.79 -4.36 19.27
N VAL A 25 0.16 -5.29 19.47
CA VAL A 25 1.42 -5.34 18.69
C VAL A 25 1.70 -6.70 18.07
N LEU A 26 2.24 -6.68 16.85
CA LEU A 26 2.85 -7.81 16.18
C LEU A 26 4.38 -7.68 16.28
N LYS A 27 5.01 -8.64 16.97
CA LYS A 27 6.47 -8.74 17.10
C LYS A 27 6.99 -9.81 16.15
N TYR A 28 8.17 -9.59 15.57
CA TYR A 28 8.89 -10.68 14.91
C TYR A 28 10.36 -10.73 15.31
N TYR A 29 10.90 -11.94 15.30
CA TYR A 29 12.25 -12.26 15.73
C TYR A 29 13.01 -12.92 14.58
N THR A 30 14.30 -12.63 14.45
CA THR A 30 15.17 -13.20 13.42
C THR A 30 15.41 -14.69 13.61
N LYS A 31 15.38 -15.16 14.87
CA LYS A 31 15.56 -16.55 15.29
C LYS A 31 14.52 -16.91 16.35
N TYR A 32 14.33 -18.20 16.62
CA TYR A 32 13.30 -18.68 17.55
C TYR A 32 13.60 -18.33 19.02
N ASP A 33 14.88 -18.41 19.37
CA ASP A 33 15.50 -18.21 20.69
C ASP A 33 15.95 -16.76 20.96
N ALA A 34 15.73 -15.85 20.01
CA ALA A 34 16.10 -14.46 20.17
C ALA A 34 15.31 -13.81 21.33
N LYS A 35 16.04 -13.18 22.26
CA LYS A 35 15.46 -12.50 23.43
C LYS A 35 14.72 -11.22 23.07
N GLU A 36 15.19 -10.50 22.04
CA GLU A 36 14.63 -9.22 21.62
C GLU A 36 14.00 -9.29 20.22
N PRO A 37 12.86 -8.62 20.01
CA PRO A 37 12.22 -8.58 18.71
C PRO A 37 13.05 -7.74 17.74
N LYS A 38 13.13 -8.19 16.49
CA LYS A 38 13.73 -7.41 15.40
C LYS A 38 12.86 -6.21 15.00
N ALA A 39 11.54 -6.35 15.15
CA ALA A 39 10.61 -5.24 15.06
C ALA A 39 9.38 -5.48 15.94
N ILE A 40 8.82 -4.38 16.42
CA ILE A 40 7.53 -4.29 17.08
C ILE A 40 6.66 -3.41 16.20
N ILE A 41 5.52 -3.93 15.76
CA ILE A 41 4.63 -3.27 14.79
C ILE A 41 3.28 -3.10 15.46
N ARG A 42 2.76 -1.86 15.54
CA ARG A 42 1.41 -1.65 16.09
C ARG A 42 0.36 -2.13 15.10
N VAL A 43 -0.58 -2.92 15.58
CA VAL A 43 -1.58 -3.62 14.77
C VAL A 43 -2.61 -2.66 14.16
N ASP A 44 -2.88 -1.53 14.83
CA ASP A 44 -3.72 -0.43 14.31
C ASP A 44 -3.17 0.19 13.00
N THR A 45 -1.85 0.12 12.77
CA THR A 45 -1.21 0.65 11.56
C THR A 45 -1.06 -0.36 10.44
N ILE A 46 -1.38 -1.64 10.70
CA ILE A 46 -1.19 -2.72 9.74
C ILE A 46 -2.31 -2.73 8.70
N ASN A 47 -1.96 -2.96 7.44
CA ASN A 47 -2.84 -3.63 6.49
C ASN A 47 -2.26 -5.00 6.12
N ALA A 48 -3.12 -5.99 5.88
CA ALA A 48 -2.71 -7.33 5.46
C ALA A 48 -3.62 -7.84 4.33
N THR A 49 -3.03 -8.21 3.20
CA THR A 49 -3.74 -8.68 2.00
C THR A 49 -3.02 -9.87 1.39
N PHE A 50 -3.78 -10.89 0.96
CA PHE A 50 -3.20 -12.00 0.21
C PHE A 50 -2.73 -11.51 -1.15
N GLN A 51 -1.54 -11.94 -1.54
CA GLN A 51 -0.81 -11.52 -2.74
C GLN A 51 -0.08 -12.70 -3.39
N PRO A 52 -0.80 -13.80 -3.70
CA PRO A 52 -0.15 -15.07 -4.05
C PRO A 52 0.65 -15.01 -5.35
N ILE A 53 0.12 -14.34 -6.37
CA ILE A 53 0.77 -14.18 -7.68
C ILE A 53 2.05 -13.33 -7.53
N LYS A 54 1.95 -12.17 -6.87
CA LYS A 54 3.08 -11.26 -6.66
C LYS A 54 4.20 -11.91 -5.84
N ILE A 55 3.84 -12.69 -4.83
CA ILE A 55 4.80 -13.35 -3.92
C ILE A 55 5.35 -14.64 -4.54
N GLY A 56 4.67 -15.23 -5.52
CA GLY A 56 5.03 -16.53 -6.10
C GLY A 56 4.73 -17.70 -5.16
N ASN A 57 3.71 -17.58 -4.31
CA ASN A 57 3.29 -18.62 -3.36
C ASN A 57 1.77 -18.55 -3.12
N PRO A 58 1.02 -19.66 -3.19
CA PRO A 58 -0.45 -19.65 -3.03
C PRO A 58 -0.91 -19.12 -1.67
N ASN A 59 -0.05 -19.19 -0.65
CA ASN A 59 -0.29 -18.73 0.71
C ASN A 59 0.42 -17.39 1.01
N GLY A 60 0.83 -16.64 -0.03
CA GLY A 60 1.54 -15.39 0.11
C GLY A 60 0.67 -14.28 0.70
N LEU A 61 1.07 -13.74 1.84
CA LEU A 61 0.44 -12.60 2.52
C LEU A 61 1.41 -11.40 2.53
N GLN A 62 0.94 -10.25 2.06
CA GLN A 62 1.63 -8.98 2.18
C GLN A 62 1.08 -8.23 3.40
N ILE A 63 1.98 -7.88 4.32
CA ILE A 63 1.72 -7.03 5.47
C ILE A 63 2.37 -5.67 5.19
N THR A 64 1.59 -4.60 5.27
CA THR A 64 2.08 -3.22 5.13
C THR A 64 1.80 -2.44 6.40
N PHE A 65 2.71 -1.53 6.76
CA PHE A 65 2.54 -0.63 7.89
C PHE A 65 3.40 0.62 7.70
N LEU A 66 3.08 1.69 8.42
CA LEU A 66 3.91 2.90 8.39
C LEU A 66 5.11 2.74 9.32
N LYS A 67 6.29 3.00 8.77
CA LYS A 67 7.53 3.13 9.52
C LYS A 67 8.25 4.39 9.08
N ASP A 68 8.52 5.29 10.02
CA ASP A 68 9.21 6.57 9.75
C ASP A 68 8.55 7.32 8.58
N TYR A 69 7.21 7.42 8.62
CA TYR A 69 6.36 8.02 7.58
C TYR A 69 6.42 7.37 6.19
N SER A 70 7.07 6.21 6.04
CA SER A 70 7.09 5.45 4.78
C SER A 70 6.38 4.12 4.94
N THR A 71 5.68 3.70 3.89
CA THR A 71 5.06 2.38 3.87
C THR A 71 6.12 1.30 3.76
N ARG A 72 6.16 0.42 4.77
CA ARG A 72 7.02 -0.76 4.83
C ARG A 72 6.23 -2.00 4.44
N ASN A 73 6.70 -2.72 3.43
CA ASN A 73 6.24 -4.04 3.06
C ASN A 73 6.99 -5.14 3.82
N ILE A 74 6.24 -6.13 4.28
CA ILE A 74 6.71 -7.45 4.70
C ILE A 74 5.93 -8.50 3.91
N PHE A 75 6.65 -9.40 3.24
CA PHE A 75 6.05 -10.51 2.52
C PHE A 75 6.30 -11.80 3.31
N VAL A 76 5.23 -12.52 3.63
CA VAL A 76 5.27 -13.76 4.39
C VAL A 76 4.41 -14.83 3.73
N TYR A 77 4.69 -16.10 4.03
CA TYR A 77 3.78 -17.20 3.77
C TYR A 77 3.92 -18.28 4.84
N HIS A 78 3.00 -19.23 4.83
CA HIS A 78 3.10 -20.48 5.55
C HIS A 78 2.79 -21.63 4.58
N GLU A 79 3.40 -22.80 4.76
CA GLU A 79 3.14 -23.96 3.89
C GLU A 79 1.71 -24.48 4.07
N ASN A 80 1.22 -24.49 5.31
CA ASN A 80 -0.18 -24.76 5.62
C ASN A 80 -1.04 -23.50 5.40
N GLY A 81 -2.01 -23.58 4.48
CA GLY A 81 -2.93 -22.50 4.14
C GLY A 81 -3.83 -22.06 5.30
N LYS A 82 -4.32 -23.01 6.12
CA LYS A 82 -5.10 -22.69 7.32
C LYS A 82 -4.31 -21.78 8.26
N THR A 83 -3.04 -22.09 8.49
CA THR A 83 -2.20 -21.29 9.39
C THR A 83 -2.04 -19.85 8.92
N ILE A 84 -1.83 -19.59 7.62
CA ILE A 84 -1.70 -18.20 7.14
C ILE A 84 -3.05 -17.45 7.19
N VAL A 85 -4.16 -18.14 6.99
CA VAL A 85 -5.51 -17.58 7.14
C VAL A 85 -5.79 -17.25 8.61
N ASP A 86 -5.40 -18.14 9.54
CA ASP A 86 -5.50 -17.89 10.98
C ASP A 86 -4.69 -16.64 11.38
N TRP A 87 -3.50 -16.44 10.81
CA TRP A 87 -2.70 -15.21 11.03
C TRP A 87 -3.41 -13.94 10.56
N LEU A 88 -3.99 -13.96 9.34
CA LEU A 88 -4.76 -12.83 8.83
C LEU A 88 -5.95 -12.52 9.76
N ASN A 89 -6.69 -13.54 10.17
CA ASN A 89 -7.87 -13.38 11.03
C ASN A 89 -7.50 -12.93 12.45
N ALA A 90 -6.37 -13.37 12.99
CA ALA A 90 -5.88 -12.90 14.29
C ALA A 90 -5.50 -11.42 14.26
N ILE A 91 -4.85 -10.96 13.18
CA ILE A 91 -4.59 -9.51 12.95
C ILE A 91 -5.93 -8.76 12.89
N ARG A 92 -6.88 -9.24 12.09
CA ARG A 92 -8.22 -8.61 11.95
C ARG A 92 -8.97 -8.56 13.28
N ALA A 93 -8.94 -9.63 14.07
CA ALA A 93 -9.60 -9.69 15.37
C ALA A 93 -9.00 -8.68 16.36
N THR A 94 -7.66 -8.56 16.38
CA THR A 94 -6.98 -7.55 17.21
C THR A 94 -7.33 -6.13 16.76
N GLN A 95 -7.35 -5.86 15.45
CA GLN A 95 -7.78 -4.56 14.91
C GLN A 95 -9.23 -4.23 15.29
N PHE A 96 -10.10 -5.23 15.21
CA PHE A 96 -11.51 -5.07 15.52
C PHE A 96 -11.72 -4.73 17.00
N HIS A 97 -11.05 -5.45 17.90
CA HIS A 97 -11.08 -5.14 19.33
C HIS A 97 -10.57 -3.72 19.61
N ASN A 98 -9.45 -3.32 19.00
CA ASN A 98 -8.91 -1.96 19.16
C ASN A 98 -9.91 -0.89 18.68
N LEU A 99 -10.61 -1.14 17.57
CA LEU A 99 -11.62 -0.23 17.04
C LEU A 99 -12.85 -0.14 17.95
N GLN A 100 -13.32 -1.26 18.52
CA GLN A 100 -14.45 -1.25 19.47
C GLN A 100 -14.12 -0.43 20.72
N VAL A 101 -12.88 -0.51 21.21
CA VAL A 101 -12.41 0.30 22.35
C VAL A 101 -12.30 1.78 21.97
N ALA A 102 -11.77 2.09 20.78
CA ALA A 102 -11.61 3.48 20.32
C ALA A 102 -12.94 4.15 19.94
N PHE A 103 -13.95 3.38 19.56
CA PHE A 103 -15.24 3.86 19.08
C PHE A 103 -16.40 3.06 19.71
N PRO A 104 -16.67 3.23 21.02
CA PRO A 104 -17.64 2.38 21.75
C PRO A 104 -19.09 2.52 21.27
N GLY A 105 -19.42 3.57 20.52
CA GLY A 105 -20.74 3.76 19.90
C GLY A 105 -20.85 3.28 18.45
N ALA A 106 -19.76 2.79 17.84
CA ALA A 106 -19.78 2.31 16.47
C ALA A 106 -20.25 0.86 16.41
N THR A 107 -21.05 0.54 15.40
CA THR A 107 -21.55 -0.80 15.13
C THR A 107 -20.51 -1.66 14.42
N ASP A 108 -20.63 -2.98 14.54
CA ASP A 108 -19.76 -3.93 13.83
C ASP A 108 -19.74 -3.68 12.32
N THR A 109 -20.89 -3.34 11.73
CA THR A 109 -21.03 -2.99 10.31
C THR A 109 -20.17 -1.78 9.91
N GLU A 110 -19.99 -0.82 10.81
CA GLU A 110 -19.14 0.36 10.58
C GLU A 110 -17.65 0.07 10.79
N LEU A 111 -17.32 -0.92 11.64
CA LEU A 111 -15.93 -1.25 12.01
C LEU A 111 -15.29 -2.30 11.11
N ILE A 112 -16.02 -3.34 10.70
CA ILE A 112 -15.51 -4.45 9.88
C ILE A 112 -14.83 -3.98 8.57
N PRO A 113 -15.35 -2.97 7.84
CA PRO A 113 -14.69 -2.45 6.64
C PRO A 113 -13.34 -1.74 6.91
N LYS A 114 -13.04 -1.38 8.16
CA LYS A 114 -11.83 -0.65 8.56
C LYS A 114 -10.66 -1.54 8.99
N LEU A 115 -10.85 -2.87 8.99
CA LEU A 115 -9.83 -3.84 9.39
C LEU A 115 -8.71 -3.94 8.33
N THR A 116 -8.60 -5.09 7.67
CA THR A 116 -7.71 -5.27 6.52
C THR A 116 -8.45 -5.03 5.21
N ARG A 117 -7.69 -4.65 4.18
CA ARG A 117 -8.22 -4.27 2.87
C ARG A 117 -7.30 -4.73 1.74
N ASN A 118 -7.92 -5.06 0.62
CA ASN A 118 -7.21 -5.28 -0.63
C ASN A 118 -6.83 -3.95 -1.25
N PHE A 119 -5.78 -3.97 -2.08
CA PHE A 119 -5.43 -2.80 -2.89
C PHE A 119 -6.47 -2.61 -3.99
N LEU A 120 -6.81 -1.35 -4.30
CA LEU A 120 -7.81 -1.00 -5.30
C LEU A 120 -7.35 -1.36 -6.70
N LYS A 121 -6.06 -1.14 -6.98
CA LYS A 121 -5.40 -1.58 -8.21
C LYS A 121 -3.90 -1.64 -8.00
N GLU A 122 -3.28 -2.57 -8.70
CA GLU A 122 -1.83 -2.65 -8.83
C GLU A 122 -1.46 -2.94 -10.28
N GLY A 123 -0.24 -2.60 -10.65
CA GLY A 123 0.25 -2.81 -12.01
C GLY A 123 1.45 -1.92 -12.33
N TYR A 124 2.07 -2.18 -13.47
CA TYR A 124 3.14 -1.30 -13.93
C TYR A 124 2.56 -0.05 -14.60
N MET A 125 3.23 1.08 -14.39
CA MET A 125 3.12 2.31 -15.18
C MET A 125 4.53 2.89 -15.34
N GLU A 126 4.78 3.71 -16.36
CA GLU A 126 5.96 4.56 -16.36
C GLU A 126 5.62 5.89 -15.71
N LYS A 127 6.61 6.53 -15.07
CA LYS A 127 6.48 7.88 -14.51
C LYS A 127 7.72 8.72 -14.78
N THR A 128 7.53 10.03 -14.89
CA THR A 128 8.64 11.01 -14.87
C THR A 128 8.88 11.57 -13.46
N GLY A 129 9.91 12.39 -13.32
CA GLY A 129 10.26 13.13 -12.11
C GLY A 129 9.44 14.41 -11.94
N PRO A 130 9.65 15.13 -10.83
CA PRO A 130 8.87 16.32 -10.48
C PRO A 130 9.03 17.49 -11.46
N ARG A 131 10.16 17.58 -12.15
CA ARG A 131 10.39 18.64 -13.14
C ARG A 131 9.79 18.29 -14.49
N GLN A 132 9.29 17.06 -14.65
CA GLN A 132 8.70 16.53 -15.89
C GLN A 132 9.65 16.56 -17.10
N THR A 133 10.94 16.81 -16.87
CA THR A 133 12.02 16.74 -17.86
C THR A 133 12.86 15.48 -17.69
N GLU A 134 12.71 14.79 -16.55
CA GLU A 134 13.36 13.51 -16.34
C GLU A 134 12.78 12.43 -17.26
N GLY A 135 13.62 11.48 -17.69
CA GLY A 135 13.17 10.32 -18.44
C GLY A 135 12.13 9.49 -17.67
N PHE A 136 11.17 8.92 -18.40
CA PHE A 136 10.17 8.05 -17.81
C PHE A 136 10.82 6.73 -17.33
N LYS A 137 10.33 6.22 -16.20
CA LYS A 137 10.82 4.97 -15.61
C LYS A 137 9.66 4.08 -15.25
N LYS A 138 9.68 2.83 -15.74
CA LYS A 138 8.74 1.76 -15.33
C LYS A 138 8.82 1.52 -13.82
N ARG A 139 7.68 1.52 -13.14
CA ARG A 139 7.54 1.27 -11.69
C ARG A 139 6.31 0.42 -11.44
N TRP A 140 6.36 -0.42 -10.41
CA TRP A 140 5.18 -1.11 -9.92
C TRP A 140 4.38 -0.14 -9.04
N PHE A 141 3.10 0.06 -9.34
CA PHE A 141 2.22 0.91 -8.57
C PHE A 141 1.24 0.07 -7.75
N THR A 142 0.91 0.58 -6.56
CA THR A 142 -0.11 0.04 -5.67
C THR A 142 -0.99 1.19 -5.18
N LEU A 143 -2.28 1.16 -5.52
CA LEU A 143 -3.27 2.10 -5.00
C LEU A 143 -3.95 1.48 -3.78
N ASP A 144 -3.59 1.97 -2.60
CA ASP A 144 -4.17 1.58 -1.32
C ASP A 144 -5.03 2.73 -0.77
N GLN A 145 -6.36 2.63 -0.91
CA GLN A 145 -7.29 3.73 -0.65
C GLN A 145 -6.85 5.01 -1.38
N ARG A 146 -6.46 6.05 -0.63
CA ARG A 146 -5.99 7.35 -1.13
C ARG A 146 -4.47 7.42 -1.31
N ARG A 147 -3.75 6.33 -1.14
CA ARG A 147 -2.29 6.31 -1.19
C ARG A 147 -1.82 5.55 -2.42
N LEU A 148 -1.32 6.27 -3.41
CA LEU A 148 -0.66 5.70 -4.58
C LEU A 148 0.83 5.56 -4.29
N MET A 149 1.30 4.33 -4.13
CA MET A 149 2.71 4.02 -3.88
C MET A 149 3.34 3.50 -5.17
N TYR A 150 4.63 3.78 -5.37
CA TYR A 150 5.39 3.21 -6.48
C TYR A 150 6.74 2.63 -6.06
N PHE A 151 7.07 1.48 -6.63
CA PHE A 151 8.22 0.64 -6.28
C PHE A 151 9.08 0.38 -7.52
N LYS A 152 10.37 0.08 -7.30
CA LYS A 152 11.21 -0.39 -8.42
C LYS A 152 10.78 -1.80 -8.79
N ASP A 153 10.64 -2.65 -7.79
CA ASP A 153 10.22 -4.04 -7.91
C ASP A 153 8.97 -4.29 -7.03
N PRO A 154 8.00 -5.15 -7.44
CA PRO A 154 6.76 -5.38 -6.68
C PRO A 154 6.97 -5.92 -5.26
N LEU A 155 8.12 -6.57 -5.03
CA LEU A 155 8.53 -7.15 -3.74
C LEU A 155 9.53 -6.26 -2.98
N ASP A 156 9.70 -5.00 -3.37
CA ASP A 156 10.50 -4.04 -2.63
C ASP A 156 9.94 -3.82 -1.23
N ALA A 157 10.83 -3.71 -0.25
CA ALA A 157 10.47 -3.45 1.13
C ALA A 157 9.90 -2.04 1.35
N TYR A 158 10.26 -1.06 0.53
CA TYR A 158 9.84 0.34 0.69
C TYR A 158 9.47 0.95 -0.64
N ALA A 159 8.47 1.83 -0.63
CA ALA A 159 8.12 2.63 -1.78
C ALA A 159 9.28 3.58 -2.14
N LYS A 160 9.48 3.82 -3.44
CA LYS A 160 10.35 4.90 -3.94
C LYS A 160 9.71 6.27 -3.77
N GLY A 161 8.39 6.31 -3.70
CA GLY A 161 7.62 7.47 -3.30
C GLY A 161 6.14 7.15 -3.20
N GLU A 162 5.41 8.07 -2.60
CA GLU A 162 4.01 7.91 -2.24
C GLU A 162 3.29 9.20 -2.61
N VAL A 163 2.09 9.09 -3.17
CA VAL A 163 1.27 10.21 -3.62
C VAL A 163 -0.09 10.07 -2.96
N PHE A 164 -0.55 11.15 -2.32
CA PHE A 164 -1.91 11.21 -1.79
C PHE A 164 -2.89 11.57 -2.92
N ILE A 165 -4.01 10.86 -2.97
CA ILE A 165 -5.11 11.06 -3.92
C ILE A 165 -6.32 11.59 -3.14
N GLY A 166 -6.41 12.92 -3.07
CA GLY A 166 -7.49 13.62 -2.37
C GLY A 166 -8.79 13.66 -3.16
N GLN A 167 -9.77 14.36 -2.60
CA GLN A 167 -11.08 14.52 -3.24
C GLN A 167 -11.06 15.62 -4.32
N ARG A 168 -11.98 15.50 -5.29
CA ARG A 168 -12.06 16.37 -6.46
C ARG A 168 -12.19 17.86 -6.10
N ASP A 169 -13.02 18.17 -5.10
CA ASP A 169 -13.31 19.53 -4.66
C ASP A 169 -12.09 20.25 -4.07
N LEU A 170 -11.03 19.50 -3.73
CA LEU A 170 -9.76 20.03 -3.22
C LEU A 170 -8.69 20.13 -4.31
N GLY A 171 -9.08 20.15 -5.59
CA GLY A 171 -8.15 20.34 -6.70
C GLY A 171 -7.47 19.06 -7.19
N TYR A 172 -7.93 17.87 -6.78
CA TYR A 172 -7.45 16.59 -7.30
C TYR A 172 -8.22 16.18 -8.55
N LYS A 173 -7.51 15.81 -9.62
CA LYS A 173 -8.14 15.33 -10.87
C LYS A 173 -7.31 14.23 -11.53
N ALA A 174 -7.97 13.31 -12.21
CA ALA A 174 -7.33 12.28 -13.03
C ALA A 174 -7.83 12.41 -14.47
N ILE A 175 -6.92 12.65 -15.41
CA ILE A 175 -7.21 12.98 -16.80
C ILE A 175 -6.46 12.01 -17.72
N ALA A 176 -7.13 11.54 -18.77
CA ALA A 176 -6.49 10.77 -19.83
C ALA A 176 -5.59 11.68 -20.69
N GLY A 177 -4.41 11.18 -21.04
CA GLY A 177 -3.41 11.91 -21.82
C GLY A 177 -2.38 12.64 -20.95
N LEU A 178 -1.48 13.33 -21.64
CA LEU A 178 -0.36 14.08 -21.06
C LEU A 178 -0.40 15.53 -21.58
N PRO A 179 0.15 16.51 -20.84
CA PRO A 179 0.29 17.87 -21.33
C PRO A 179 1.06 17.90 -22.65
N SER A 180 0.65 18.78 -23.58
CA SER A 180 1.23 18.89 -24.93
C SER A 180 2.74 19.14 -24.93
N SER A 181 3.27 19.76 -23.87
CA SER A 181 4.70 20.02 -23.66
C SER A 181 5.52 18.79 -23.25
N THR A 182 4.90 17.63 -23.07
CA THR A 182 5.59 16.42 -22.62
C THR A 182 6.32 15.75 -23.79
N HIS A 183 7.61 16.04 -23.95
CA HIS A 183 8.44 15.57 -25.08
C HIS A 183 9.49 14.50 -24.72
N ASN A 184 9.36 13.81 -23.58
CA ASN A 184 10.40 12.91 -23.09
C ASN A 184 10.34 11.50 -23.73
N ASN A 185 11.48 10.79 -23.65
CA ASN A 185 11.65 9.36 -24.00
C ASN A 185 10.74 8.45 -23.17
N ARG A 186 9.45 8.40 -23.53
CA ARG A 186 8.45 7.45 -23.04
C ARG A 186 8.44 6.24 -23.95
N THR A 187 8.33 5.05 -23.38
CA THR A 187 8.13 3.82 -24.17
C THR A 187 6.64 3.55 -24.35
N TRP A 188 5.84 3.89 -23.35
CA TRP A 188 4.40 3.65 -23.33
C TRP A 188 3.59 4.87 -23.75
N GLN A 189 2.48 4.65 -24.47
CA GLN A 189 1.77 5.71 -25.20
C GLN A 189 0.51 6.21 -24.48
N PHE A 190 -0.10 5.40 -23.61
CA PHE A 190 -1.39 5.72 -22.99
C PHE A 190 -1.21 6.52 -21.71
N GLY A 191 -1.26 7.85 -21.84
CA GLY A 191 -0.94 8.78 -20.76
C GLY A 191 -2.00 8.94 -19.67
N ILE A 192 -1.59 9.20 -18.43
CA ILE A 192 -2.47 9.65 -17.34
C ILE A 192 -1.82 10.85 -16.68
N THR A 193 -2.60 11.91 -16.49
CA THR A 193 -2.21 13.08 -15.69
C THR A 193 -3.02 13.10 -14.40
N ILE A 194 -2.34 12.95 -13.26
CA ILE A 194 -2.92 13.17 -11.94
C ILE A 194 -2.55 14.56 -11.47
N GLN A 195 -3.54 15.45 -11.44
CA GLN A 195 -3.40 16.79 -10.90
C GLN A 195 -3.60 16.76 -9.39
N THR A 196 -2.73 17.45 -8.68
CA THR A 196 -2.82 17.70 -7.23
C THR A 196 -2.61 19.19 -6.99
N PRO A 197 -2.97 19.73 -5.80
CA PRO A 197 -2.73 21.14 -5.48
C PRO A 197 -1.27 21.59 -5.63
N ASP A 198 -0.32 20.67 -5.40
CA ASP A 198 1.10 21.01 -5.35
C ASP A 198 1.79 20.81 -6.70
N ARG A 199 1.43 19.76 -7.44
CA ARG A 199 1.99 19.47 -8.77
C ARG A 199 1.18 18.42 -9.55
N ASP A 200 1.48 18.33 -10.84
CA ASP A 200 1.00 17.27 -11.71
C ASP A 200 1.95 16.07 -11.72
N PHE A 201 1.37 14.87 -11.64
CA PHE A 201 2.07 13.60 -11.82
C PHE A 201 1.69 13.00 -13.16
N LEU A 202 2.72 12.72 -13.97
CA LEU A 202 2.55 12.19 -15.32
C LEU A 202 2.93 10.70 -15.35
N PHE A 203 1.99 9.89 -15.80
CA PHE A 203 2.16 8.45 -15.96
C PHE A 203 1.85 8.01 -17.39
N THR A 204 2.34 6.84 -17.77
CA THR A 204 1.95 6.15 -19.00
C THR A 204 1.67 4.68 -18.69
N CYS A 205 0.71 4.08 -19.40
CA CYS A 205 0.33 2.68 -19.34
C CYS A 205 0.66 1.97 -20.65
N GLU A 206 0.88 0.66 -20.60
CA GLU A 206 1.27 -0.15 -21.77
C GLU A 206 0.11 -0.29 -22.76
N THR A 207 -1.11 -0.42 -22.24
CA THR A 207 -2.33 -0.54 -23.04
C THR A 207 -3.39 0.50 -22.65
N GLU A 208 -4.31 0.77 -23.58
CA GLU A 208 -5.47 1.63 -23.34
C GLU A 208 -6.39 1.06 -22.25
N GLU A 209 -6.52 -0.27 -22.19
CA GLU A 209 -7.32 -0.95 -21.18
C GLU A 209 -6.76 -0.70 -19.76
N GLU A 210 -5.44 -0.82 -19.58
CA GLU A 210 -4.80 -0.50 -18.31
C GLU A 210 -4.99 0.96 -17.92
N GLN A 211 -4.86 1.88 -18.89
CA GLN A 211 -5.06 3.30 -18.68
C GLN A 211 -6.50 3.59 -18.20
N ARG A 212 -7.49 3.06 -18.92
CA ARG A 212 -8.92 3.20 -18.57
C ARG A 212 -9.18 2.66 -17.17
N ASP A 213 -8.66 1.48 -16.84
CA ASP A 213 -8.85 0.87 -15.53
C ASP A 213 -8.19 1.68 -14.40
N TRP A 214 -6.99 2.23 -14.61
CA TRP A 214 -6.35 3.13 -13.65
C TRP A 214 -7.18 4.39 -13.43
N LEU A 215 -7.64 5.04 -14.50
CA LEU A 215 -8.49 6.24 -14.44
C LEU A 215 -9.79 6.00 -13.66
N VAL A 216 -10.47 4.87 -13.90
CA VAL A 216 -11.68 4.50 -13.17
C VAL A 216 -11.41 4.40 -11.66
N GLN A 217 -10.29 3.82 -11.25
CA GLN A 217 -9.95 3.69 -9.84
C GLN A 217 -9.57 5.04 -9.21
N PHE A 218 -8.82 5.88 -9.92
CA PHE A 218 -8.51 7.23 -9.44
C PHE A 218 -9.78 8.09 -9.28
N GLN A 219 -10.68 8.06 -10.27
CA GLN A 219 -11.94 8.80 -10.22
C GLN A 219 -12.80 8.34 -9.04
N LYS A 220 -12.97 7.02 -8.84
CA LYS A 220 -13.69 6.47 -7.67
C LYS A 220 -13.15 6.98 -6.33
N VAL A 221 -11.84 7.11 -6.20
CA VAL A 221 -11.20 7.63 -4.98
C VAL A 221 -11.42 9.14 -4.84
N MET A 222 -11.29 9.90 -5.93
CA MET A 222 -11.44 11.36 -5.94
C MET A 222 -12.89 11.82 -5.74
N ASP A 223 -13.87 11.02 -6.15
CA ASP A 223 -15.29 11.35 -6.03
C ASP A 223 -15.85 11.04 -4.64
N LYS A 224 -15.11 10.28 -3.81
CA LYS A 224 -15.47 10.03 -2.42
C LYS A 224 -15.07 11.23 -1.55
N PRO A 225 -15.90 11.69 -0.61
CA PRO A 225 -15.49 12.65 0.41
C PRO A 225 -14.37 12.11 1.31
N MET A 226 -13.50 12.99 1.77
CA MET A 226 -12.43 12.66 2.71
C MET A 226 -12.93 12.58 4.15
N SER A 227 -12.47 11.58 4.90
CA SER A 227 -12.68 11.51 6.36
C SER A 227 -11.68 12.39 7.12
N PRO A 228 -11.95 12.78 8.38
CA PRO A 228 -11.00 13.53 9.21
C PRO A 228 -9.62 12.89 9.32
N GLN A 229 -9.56 11.56 9.34
CA GLN A 229 -8.31 10.80 9.36
C GLN A 229 -7.55 10.92 8.02
N GLU A 230 -8.26 10.97 6.89
CA GLU A 230 -7.67 11.14 5.57
C GLU A 230 -7.12 12.56 5.37
N PHE A 231 -7.77 13.60 5.91
CA PHE A 231 -7.22 14.97 5.95
C PHE A 231 -5.90 15.02 6.74
N SER A 232 -5.87 14.35 7.90
CA SER A 232 -4.63 14.22 8.67
C SER A 232 -3.55 13.51 7.84
N MET A 233 -3.89 12.43 7.14
CA MET A 233 -2.94 11.69 6.29
C MET A 233 -2.40 12.54 5.12
N GLU A 234 -3.23 13.36 4.49
CA GLU A 234 -2.81 14.29 3.43
C GLU A 234 -1.74 15.25 3.94
N ALA A 235 -1.98 15.90 5.09
CA ALA A 235 -1.03 16.83 5.69
C ALA A 235 0.33 16.16 5.97
N HIS A 236 0.33 14.95 6.53
CA HIS A 236 1.56 14.21 6.81
C HIS A 236 2.36 13.85 5.55
N LEU A 237 1.69 13.59 4.43
CA LEU A 237 2.36 13.27 3.16
C LEU A 237 2.91 14.53 2.45
N LYS A 238 2.29 15.69 2.64
CA LYS A 238 2.77 16.97 2.09
C LYS A 238 4.04 17.49 2.78
N HIS A 239 4.20 17.23 4.07
CA HIS A 239 5.34 17.70 4.86
C HIS A 239 6.60 16.82 4.74
N LYS A 240 6.68 15.95 3.73
CA LYS A 240 7.76 14.98 3.52
C LYS A 240 8.54 15.29 2.24
#